data_AF-A0A450T1W2-F1
#
_entry.id   AF-A0A450T1W2-F1
#
_cell.length_a   1.000
_cell.length_b   1.000
_cell.length_c   1.000
_cell.angle_alpha   90.00
_cell.angle_beta   90.00
_cell.angle_gamma   90.00
#
_symmetry.space_group_name_H-M   'P 1'
#
loop_
_entity.id
_entity.type
_entity.pdbx_description
1 polymer ?
#
loop_
_entity_poly.entity_id
_entity_poly.type
_entity_poly.pdbx_seq_one_letter_code
_entity_poly.pdbx_strand_id
1 'polypeptide(L)' 'MKPDPIIDAIREVRHRISTSVGHDPQRLVEHYRQLQARHSHRVLSRNTKKSKSKDENTI' A
#
# COMPACT_ATOMS: atom_id res chain seq x y z
N MET A 1 -10.22 -14.17 -11.80
CA MET A 1 -8.86 -13.57 -11.71
C MET A 1 -7.90 -14.65 -11.26
N LYS A 2 -6.70 -14.73 -11.84
CA LYS A 2 -5.65 -15.64 -11.34
C LYS A 2 -5.11 -15.08 -10.02
N PRO A 3 -4.95 -15.90 -8.96
CA PRO A 3 -4.31 -15.46 -7.73
C PRO A 3 -2.85 -15.10 -8.03
N ASP A 4 -2.41 -13.95 -7.51
CA ASP A 4 -1.02 -13.53 -7.59
C ASP A 4 -0.37 -13.82 -6.23
N PRO A 5 0.60 -14.76 -6.17
CA PRO A 5 1.18 -15.20 -4.91
C PRO A 5 1.89 -14.05 -4.15
N ILE A 6 2.39 -13.04 -4.85
CA ILE A 6 3.02 -11.86 -4.23
C ILE A 6 1.94 -11.00 -3.57
N ILE A 7 0.84 -10.75 -4.28
CA ILE A 7 -0.28 -9.99 -3.73
C ILE A 7 -0.91 -10.71 -2.54
N ASP A 8 -1.01 -12.04 -2.59
CA ASP A 8 -1.54 -12.84 -1.49
C ASP A 8 -0.63 -12.78 -0.25
N ALA A 9 0.69 -12.85 -0.43
CA ALA A 9 1.65 -12.66 0.65
C ALA A 9 1.51 -11.26 1.30
N ILE A 10 1.33 -10.21 0.50
CA ILE A 10 1.10 -8.85 1.00
C ILE A 10 -0.19 -8.78 1.82
N ARG A 11 -1.27 -9.42 1.33
CA ARG A 11 -2.57 -9.46 2.02
C ARG A 11 -2.48 -10.18 3.36
N GLU A 12 -1.77 -11.31 3.40
CA GLU A 12 -1.54 -12.10 4.60
C GLU A 12 -0.77 -11.29 5.66
N VAL A 13 0.31 -10.61 5.26
CA VAL A 13 1.06 -9.72 6.16
C VAL A 13 0.17 -8.59 6.69
N ARG A 14 -0.62 -7.95 5.82
CA ARG A 14 -1.56 -6.90 6.24
C ARG A 14 -2.61 -7.44 7.21
N HIS A 15 -3.11 -8.64 6.99
CA HIS A 15 -4.07 -9.28 7.88
C HIS A 15 -3.49 -9.46 9.28
N ARG A 16 -2.28 -10.01 9.40
CA ARG A 16 -1.58 -10.17 10.68
C ARG A 16 -1.36 -8.85 11.42
N ILE A 17 -0.96 -7.80 10.70
CA ILE A 17 -0.81 -6.45 11.29
C ILE A 17 -2.17 -5.95 11.78
N SER A 18 -3.22 -6.07 10.97
CA SER A 18 -4.57 -5.66 11.34
C SER A 18 -5.07 -6.39 12.60
N THR A 19 -4.86 -7.71 12.70
CA THR A 19 -5.20 -8.49 13.90
C THR A 19 -4.41 -8.01 15.12
N SER A 20 -3.13 -7.71 14.99
CA SER A 20 -2.30 -7.22 16.11
C SER A 20 -2.76 -5.87 16.68
N VAL A 21 -3.44 -5.05 15.86
CA VAL A 21 -4.00 -3.76 16.29
C VAL A 21 -5.50 -3.84 16.61
N GLY A 22 -6.08 -5.04 16.65
CA GLY A 22 -7.50 -5.27 16.97
C GLY A 22 -8.45 -4.84 15.85
N HIS A 23 -8.00 -4.88 14.60
CA HIS A 23 -8.73 -4.40 13.42
C HIS A 23 -9.17 -2.92 13.50
N ASP A 24 -8.54 -2.14 14.37
CA ASP A 24 -8.81 -0.70 14.51
C ASP A 24 -8.10 0.07 13.38
N PRO A 25 -8.84 0.77 12.51
CA PRO A 25 -8.25 1.51 11.39
C PRO A 25 -7.36 2.68 11.84
N GLN A 26 -7.66 3.34 12.97
CA GLN A 26 -6.83 4.44 13.46
C GLN A 26 -5.47 3.92 13.94
N ARG A 27 -5.48 2.81 14.71
CA ARG A 27 -4.25 2.16 15.17
C ARG A 27 -3.45 1.55 14.03
N LEU A 28 -4.11 1.05 12.98
CA LEU A 28 -3.44 0.54 11.79
C LEU A 28 -2.67 1.65 11.05
N VAL A 29 -3.29 2.82 10.87
CA VAL A 29 -2.62 3.98 10.28
C VAL A 29 -1.43 4.42 11.12
N GLU A 30 -1.61 4.53 12.44
CA GLU A 30 -0.54 4.91 13.36
C GLU A 30 0.64 3.93 13.29
N HIS A 31 0.37 2.62 13.28
CA HIS A 31 1.39 1.59 13.11
C HIS A 31 2.20 1.79 11.82
N TYR A 32 1.54 2.10 10.70
CA TYR A 32 2.23 2.38 9.45
C TYR A 32 3.03 3.69 9.47
N ARG A 33 2.55 4.74 10.15
CA ARG A 33 3.33 5.98 10.31
C ARG A 33 4.63 5.73 11.07
N GLN A 34 4.57 4.96 12.15
CA GLN A 34 5.75 4.58 12.92
C GLN A 34 6.70 3.69 12.11
N LEU A 35 6.17 2.79 11.28
CA LEU A 35 6.99 1.95 10.40
C LEU A 35 7.68 2.79 9.31
N GLN A 36 6.97 3.76 8.73
CA GLN A 36 7.52 4.69 7.73
C GLN A 36 8.62 5.59 8.34
N ALA A 37 8.41 6.09 9.55
CA ALA A 37 9.42 6.89 10.26
C ALA A 37 10.71 6.08 10.52
N ARG A 38 10.58 4.81 10.94
CA ARG A 38 11.72 3.91 11.15
C ARG A 38 12.46 3.53 9.87
N HIS A 39 11.77 3.50 8.73
CA HIS A 39 12.33 3.10 7.44
C HIS A 39 12.18 4.19 6.38
N SER A 40 12.49 5.43 6.73
CA SER A 40 12.34 6.60 5.85
C SER A 40 13.03 6.42 4.49
N HIS A 41 14.20 5.77 4.45
CA HIS A 41 14.95 5.46 3.22
C HIS A 41 14.24 4.49 2.25
N ARG A 42 13.22 3.76 2.70
CA ARG A 42 12.43 2.81 1.89
C ARG A 42 11.07 3.37 1.51
N VAL A 43 10.71 4.55 2.02
CA VAL A 43 9.45 5.20 1.67
C VAL A 43 9.57 5.77 0.28
N LEU A 44 8.83 5.19 -0.66
CA LEU A 44 8.79 5.68 -2.03
C LEU A 44 8.11 7.06 -2.05
N SER A 45 8.88 8.10 -2.35
CA SER A 45 8.29 9.40 -2.70
C SER A 45 7.51 9.21 -3.99
N ARG A 46 6.20 9.47 -3.94
CA ARG A 46 5.36 9.44 -5.13
C ARG A 46 5.71 10.67 -5.96
N ASN A 47 6.74 10.55 -6.81
CA ASN A 47 7.05 11.57 -7.79
C ASN A 47 5.92 11.55 -8.83
N THR A 48 4.87 12.33 -8.60
CA THR A 48 3.71 12.42 -9.49
C THR A 48 4.11 13.18 -10.76
N LYS A 49 4.96 12.59 -11.60
CA LYS A 49 4.92 12.93 -13.02
C LYS A 49 3.58 12.42 -13.50
N LYS A 50 2.61 13.33 -13.65
CA LYS A 50 1.35 13.10 -14.37
C LYS A 50 1.72 12.36 -15.67
N SER A 51 1.50 11.04 -15.71
CA SER A 51 1.31 10.35 -16.96
C SER A 51 0.08 11.01 -17.57
N LYS A 52 0.31 11.91 -18.53
CA LYS A 52 -0.72 12.44 -19.43
C LYS A 52 -1.49 11.21 -19.92
N SER A 53 -2.74 11.09 -19.50
CA SER A 53 -3.71 10.21 -20.14
C SER A 53 -3.79 10.64 -21.60
N LYS A 54 -3.07 9.94 -22.45
CA LYS A 54 -3.22 10.02 -23.90
C LYS A 54 -4.12 8.87 -24.29
N ASP A 55 -5.41 9.07 -24.12
CA ASP A 55 -6.45 8.32 -24.82
C ASP A 55 -7.47 9.35 -25.35
N GLU A 56 -6.98 10.23 -26.22
CA GLU A 56 -7.73 10.55 -27.44
C GLU A 56 -7.55 9.33 -28.35
N ASN A 57 -8.64 8.61 -28.68
CA ASN A 57 -9.18 8.47 -30.04
C ASN A 57 -9.97 7.16 -30.22
N THR A 58 -11.08 7.26 -30.99
CA THR A 58 -11.80 6.19 -31.72
C THR A 58 -12.77 5.34 -30.85
N ILE A 59 -14.11 5.32 -31.05
CA ILE A 59 -15.00 5.41 -32.22
C ILE A 59 -16.28 6.18 -31.84
#